data_AF-A0A2D6XA93-F1
#
_entry.id   AF-A0A2D6XA93-F1
#
_cell.length_a   1.000
_cell.length_b   1.000
_cell.length_c   1.000
_cell.angle_alpha   90.00
_cell.angle_beta   90.00
_cell.angle_gamma   90.00
#
_symmetry.space_group_name_H-M   'P 1'
#
loop_
_entity.id
_entity.type
_entity.pdbx_description
1 polymer ?
#
loop_
_entity_poly.entity_id
_entity_poly.type
_entity_poly.pdbx_seq_one_letter_code
_entity_poly.pdbx_strand_id
1 'polypeptide(L)'
;MAVTSTIEYCTDRDVYDVYPQIKSSDSKTRVYDWATHSSNLYRSDNCGLTTQLFANGQDLGSAEANSGEVNSNGEWYYESTLDAVYYYNSATSPNDMLMESGEDATTFTQRYRRNASRYVESRLDSRMASEISLDREGAYPYIIKRTAALVAVGMMLKADDPMNEVAGAFMEEADEYLTGLKSGDIQVPSSVTGDSPYGVIRDVTYTAGKVRPIQTRGSYLGTYDLIKVKIIDAGAIGTSTYSVWEKSSTDLKATQVVTAETINGDYQQCAGGLEIRFAGATDSTTAAANDEWEIEVYGTGEDVRTSNIGNINLTRGAWHIGKRSVKGGYVRVGHRKMRF
;
A
#
# COMPACT_ATOMS: atom_id res chain seq x y z
N MET A 1 2.04 -25.09 -5.89
CA MET A 1 2.86 -24.37 -4.89
C MET A 1 2.04 -23.16 -4.46
N ALA A 2 1.66 -23.08 -3.18
CA ALA A 2 1.20 -21.81 -2.66
C ALA A 2 2.35 -20.83 -2.87
N VAL A 3 2.18 -19.83 -3.72
CA VAL A 3 3.13 -18.74 -3.84
C VAL A 3 3.20 -18.16 -2.43
N THR A 4 4.33 -18.37 -1.76
CA THR A 4 4.62 -17.70 -0.49
C THR A 4 4.37 -16.22 -0.77
N SER A 5 3.29 -15.68 -0.22
CA SER A 5 2.86 -14.32 -0.51
C SER A 5 4.06 -13.38 -0.37
N THR A 6 4.41 -12.72 -1.47
CA THR A 6 5.55 -11.80 -1.60
C THR A 6 5.17 -10.39 -1.20
N ILE A 7 4.08 -10.23 -0.42
CA ILE A 7 3.61 -8.91 0.02
C ILE A 7 4.72 -8.24 0.81
N GLU A 8 5.08 -7.05 0.34
CA GLU A 8 6.07 -6.18 0.93
C GLU A 8 5.58 -4.74 0.77
N TYR A 9 5.11 -4.15 1.87
CA TYR A 9 4.54 -2.79 1.87
C TYR A 9 5.59 -1.70 1.97
N CYS A 10 6.78 -2.00 2.47
CA CYS A 10 7.84 -1.02 2.68
C CYS A 10 9.13 -1.46 1.98
N THR A 11 9.96 -0.49 1.63
CA THR A 11 11.28 -0.69 1.04
C THR A 11 12.37 -0.57 2.10
N ASP A 12 13.61 -0.95 1.74
CA ASP A 12 14.80 -0.67 2.56
C ASP A 12 14.90 0.79 2.97
N ARG A 13 14.55 1.70 2.05
CA ARG A 13 14.63 3.14 2.30
C ARG A 13 13.67 3.57 3.40
N ASP A 14 12.44 3.06 3.39
CA ASP A 14 11.43 3.38 4.41
C ASP A 14 11.89 2.94 5.80
N VAL A 15 12.54 1.76 5.91
CA VAL A 15 13.11 1.26 7.17
C VAL A 15 14.24 2.18 7.66
N TYR A 16 15.12 2.60 6.75
CA TYR A 16 16.24 3.49 7.09
C TYR A 16 15.82 4.92 7.43
N ASP A 17 14.72 5.41 6.87
CA ASP A 17 14.18 6.72 7.19
C ASP A 17 13.50 6.72 8.59
N VAL A 18 12.97 5.58 9.05
CA VAL A 18 12.46 5.41 10.42
C VAL A 18 13.60 5.32 11.44
N TYR A 19 14.58 4.43 11.20
CA TYR A 19 15.70 4.25 12.13
C TYR A 19 17.03 4.08 11.37
N PRO A 20 17.78 5.17 11.14
CA PRO A 20 19.01 5.14 10.34
C PRO A 20 20.10 4.23 10.90
N GLN A 21 20.13 4.02 12.22
CA GLN A 21 21.12 3.19 12.90
C GLN A 21 20.92 1.69 12.63
N ILE A 22 19.76 1.28 12.10
CA ILE A 22 19.52 -0.14 11.78
C ILE A 22 20.51 -0.68 10.74
N LYS A 23 21.14 0.19 9.94
CA LYS A 23 22.12 -0.17 8.91
C LYS A 23 23.33 -0.92 9.44
N SER A 24 23.65 -0.78 10.72
CA SER A 24 24.75 -1.50 11.36
C SER A 24 24.31 -2.79 12.05
N SER A 25 23.01 -3.10 12.05
CA SER A 25 22.51 -4.35 12.62
C SER A 25 22.88 -5.49 11.71
N ASP A 26 23.46 -6.54 12.28
CA ASP A 26 23.92 -7.72 11.57
C ASP A 26 23.61 -8.94 12.42
N SER A 27 23.05 -9.99 11.80
CA SER A 27 22.70 -11.24 12.49
C SER A 27 23.82 -12.28 12.41
N LYS A 28 25.02 -11.90 11.97
CA LYS A 28 26.15 -12.80 11.87
C LYS A 28 26.67 -13.20 13.25
N THR A 29 26.92 -14.49 13.41
CA THR A 29 27.51 -15.10 14.60
C THR A 29 28.85 -15.73 14.24
N ARG A 30 29.83 -15.59 15.12
CA ARG A 30 31.15 -16.21 14.91
C ARG A 30 31.07 -17.73 15.04
N VAL A 31 31.73 -18.43 14.12
CA VAL A 31 31.87 -19.89 14.12
C VAL A 31 33.24 -20.24 14.70
N TYR A 32 33.23 -21.04 15.77
CA TYR A 32 34.43 -21.45 16.51
C TYR A 32 34.77 -22.93 16.28
N ASP A 33 35.88 -23.37 16.89
CA ASP A 33 36.25 -24.78 17.01
C ASP A 33 36.42 -25.52 15.67
N TRP A 34 37.08 -24.88 14.70
CA TRP A 34 37.38 -25.52 13.42
C TRP A 34 38.45 -26.61 13.61
N ALA A 35 38.11 -27.84 13.29
CA ALA A 35 39.01 -28.99 13.30
C ALA A 35 39.30 -29.45 11.87
N THR A 36 40.50 -29.94 11.61
CA THR A 36 40.82 -30.56 10.32
C THR A 36 40.04 -31.87 10.18
N HIS A 37 39.16 -31.95 9.17
CA HIS A 37 38.43 -33.17 8.83
C HIS A 37 39.25 -34.05 7.88
N SER A 38 39.84 -33.45 6.84
CA SER A 38 40.71 -34.13 5.89
C SER A 38 41.58 -33.14 5.12
N SER A 39 42.91 -33.23 5.25
CA SER A 39 43.86 -32.33 4.56
C SER A 39 43.52 -30.85 4.79
N ASN A 40 43.07 -30.13 3.76
CA ASN A 40 42.69 -28.72 3.80
C ASN A 40 41.19 -28.48 4.03
N LEU A 41 40.42 -29.55 4.27
CA LEU A 41 39.01 -29.49 4.61
C LEU A 41 38.87 -29.43 6.13
N TYR A 42 38.26 -28.36 6.61
CA TYR A 42 37.97 -28.13 8.02
C TYR A 42 36.48 -28.34 8.29
N ARG A 43 36.16 -28.73 9.52
CA ARG A 43 34.81 -28.90 10.01
C ARG A 43 34.67 -28.24 11.38
N SER A 44 33.59 -27.50 11.58
CA SER A 44 33.13 -27.06 12.91
C SER A 44 31.82 -27.78 13.22
N ASP A 45 31.77 -28.42 14.39
CA ASP A 45 30.61 -29.20 14.88
C ASP A 45 29.78 -28.37 15.88
N ASN A 46 28.46 -28.60 15.94
CA ASN A 46 27.51 -27.81 16.74
C ASN A 46 27.56 -26.30 16.43
N CYS A 47 27.72 -25.96 15.15
CA CYS A 47 27.81 -24.56 14.71
C CYS A 47 26.45 -23.85 14.67
N GLY A 48 25.35 -24.58 14.85
CA GLY A 48 24.00 -24.10 14.62
C GLY A 48 23.70 -23.93 13.13
N LEU A 49 22.50 -23.44 12.83
CA LEU A 49 22.03 -23.24 11.46
C LEU A 49 22.92 -22.26 10.69
N THR A 50 23.65 -22.76 9.70
CA THR A 50 24.47 -21.94 8.80
C THR A 50 23.79 -21.82 7.44
N THR A 51 23.21 -20.64 7.16
CA THR A 51 22.58 -20.32 5.86
C THR A 51 23.52 -19.65 4.87
N GLN A 52 24.51 -18.92 5.38
CA GLN A 52 25.55 -18.24 4.61
C GLN A 52 26.83 -18.23 5.46
N LEU A 53 27.99 -18.43 4.84
CA LEU A 53 29.29 -18.41 5.52
C LEU A 53 30.14 -17.24 5.03
N PHE A 54 30.77 -16.54 5.96
CA PHE A 54 31.63 -15.40 5.72
C PHE A 54 33.03 -15.68 6.27
N ALA A 55 34.06 -15.28 5.52
CA ALA A 55 35.45 -15.40 5.91
C ALA A 55 36.14 -14.04 5.82
N ASN A 56 36.65 -13.52 6.94
CA ASN A 56 37.25 -12.18 7.05
C ASN A 56 36.35 -11.06 6.48
N GLY A 57 35.03 -11.19 6.69
CA GLY A 57 34.03 -10.25 6.19
C GLY A 57 33.64 -10.43 4.72
N GLN A 58 34.26 -11.36 3.98
CA GLN A 58 33.86 -11.70 2.62
C GLN A 58 32.76 -12.77 2.63
N ASP A 59 31.68 -12.52 1.88
CA ASP A 59 30.67 -13.52 1.57
C ASP A 59 31.25 -14.61 0.64
N LEU A 60 31.17 -15.88 1.07
CA LEU A 60 31.65 -17.03 0.30
C LEU A 60 30.67 -17.52 -0.78
N GLY A 61 29.47 -16.93 -0.88
CA GLY A 61 28.45 -17.30 -1.86
C GLY A 61 27.76 -18.62 -1.53
N SER A 62 27.09 -19.22 -2.51
CA SER A 62 26.26 -20.43 -2.29
C SER A 62 27.06 -21.61 -1.74
N ALA A 63 26.46 -22.37 -0.83
CA ALA A 63 27.00 -23.63 -0.36
C ALA A 63 27.09 -24.67 -1.51
N GLU A 64 28.09 -25.54 -1.41
CA GLU A 64 28.21 -26.72 -2.24
C GLU A 64 27.13 -27.75 -1.93
N ALA A 65 26.95 -28.73 -2.82
CA ALA A 65 25.88 -29.72 -2.68
C ALA A 65 26.13 -30.72 -1.53
N ASN A 66 27.39 -31.01 -1.21
CA ASN A 66 27.80 -31.92 -0.14
C ASN A 66 29.29 -31.71 0.22
N SER A 67 29.74 -32.30 1.33
CA SER A 67 31.11 -32.17 1.85
C SER A 67 32.21 -32.69 0.91
N GLY A 68 31.88 -33.60 -0.03
CA GLY A 68 32.82 -34.12 -1.02
C GLY A 68 33.09 -33.15 -2.18
N GLU A 69 32.18 -32.21 -2.42
CA GLU A 69 32.34 -31.17 -3.45
C GLU A 69 33.13 -29.97 -2.93
N VAL A 70 33.32 -29.85 -1.60
CA VAL A 70 34.10 -28.78 -0.96
C VAL A 70 35.60 -29.07 -1.12
N ASN A 71 36.17 -28.71 -2.27
CA ASN A 71 37.51 -29.10 -2.70
C ASN A 71 38.42 -27.93 -3.12
N SER A 72 37.90 -26.71 -3.15
CA SER A 72 38.62 -25.48 -3.52
C SER A 72 38.49 -24.38 -2.46
N ASN A 73 39.47 -23.47 -2.43
CA ASN A 73 39.49 -22.39 -1.43
C ASN A 73 38.23 -21.53 -1.55
N GLY A 74 37.53 -21.34 -0.42
CA GLY A 74 36.31 -20.54 -0.36
C GLY A 74 35.02 -21.35 -0.46
N GLU A 75 35.09 -22.62 -0.83
CA GLU A 75 33.93 -23.50 -0.84
C GLU A 75 33.54 -23.93 0.57
N TRP A 76 32.24 -24.11 0.78
CA TRP A 76 31.68 -24.52 2.07
C TRP A 76 30.40 -25.33 1.90
N TYR A 77 30.05 -26.09 2.93
CA TYR A 77 28.82 -26.89 2.99
C TYR A 77 28.30 -26.99 4.42
N TYR A 78 27.00 -26.83 4.63
CA TYR A 78 26.36 -27.08 5.92
C TYR A 78 25.58 -28.39 5.90
N GLU A 79 25.91 -29.29 6.83
CA GLU A 79 25.27 -30.59 7.01
C GLU A 79 24.29 -30.55 8.18
N SER A 80 23.00 -30.46 7.87
CA SER A 80 21.93 -30.29 8.88
C SER A 80 21.71 -31.50 9.79
N THR A 81 22.16 -32.71 9.39
CA THR A 81 22.03 -33.94 10.18
C THR A 81 23.07 -34.01 11.30
N LEU A 82 24.25 -33.45 11.08
CA LEU A 82 25.36 -33.43 12.03
C LEU A 82 25.50 -32.07 12.73
N ASP A 83 24.73 -31.07 12.32
CA ASP A 83 24.88 -29.69 12.76
C ASP A 83 26.33 -29.21 12.61
N ALA A 84 26.88 -29.40 11.41
CA ALA A 84 28.29 -29.16 11.14
C ALA A 84 28.48 -28.38 9.83
N VAL A 85 29.43 -27.45 9.84
CA VAL A 85 29.85 -26.70 8.65
C VAL A 85 31.24 -27.14 8.21
N TYR A 86 31.37 -27.42 6.92
CA TYR A 86 32.61 -27.76 6.24
C TYR A 86 33.11 -26.55 5.45
N TYR A 87 34.42 -26.33 5.47
CA TYR A 87 35.06 -25.24 4.74
C TYR A 87 36.43 -25.68 4.25
N TYR A 88 36.75 -25.41 2.98
CA TYR A 88 38.05 -25.71 2.41
C TYR A 88 38.93 -24.46 2.33
N ASN A 89 40.12 -24.55 2.90
CA ASN A 89 41.17 -23.56 2.71
C ASN A 89 42.57 -24.17 2.82
N SER A 90 43.37 -24.02 1.78
CA SER A 90 44.75 -24.53 1.72
C SER A 90 45.80 -23.52 2.19
N ALA A 91 45.44 -22.24 2.37
CA ALA A 91 46.39 -21.18 2.69
C ALA A 91 46.53 -20.92 4.20
N THR A 92 45.40 -20.86 4.91
CA THR A 92 45.34 -20.49 6.32
C THR A 92 44.32 -21.34 7.06
N SER A 93 44.60 -21.60 8.34
CA SER A 93 43.63 -22.27 9.21
C SER A 93 42.44 -21.34 9.44
N PRO A 94 41.18 -21.85 9.42
CA PRO A 94 40.01 -21.03 9.70
C PRO A 94 39.97 -20.50 11.13
N ASN A 95 40.70 -21.12 12.07
CA ASN A 95 40.87 -20.59 13.43
C ASN A 95 41.70 -19.30 13.48
N ASP A 96 42.51 -19.03 12.45
CA ASP A 96 43.27 -17.79 12.31
C ASP A 96 42.50 -16.73 11.48
N MET A 97 41.27 -17.05 11.08
CA MET A 97 40.39 -16.21 10.27
C MET A 97 39.15 -15.84 11.08
N LEU A 98 38.55 -14.69 10.74
CA LEU A 98 37.22 -14.36 11.25
C LEU A 98 36.18 -15.13 10.44
N MET A 99 35.74 -16.27 10.98
CA MET A 99 34.68 -17.08 10.38
C MET A 99 33.34 -16.75 11.03
N GLU A 100 32.36 -16.37 10.22
CA GLU A 100 31.04 -15.94 10.68
C GLU A 100 29.95 -16.62 9.85
N SER A 101 28.92 -17.15 10.51
CA SER A 101 27.71 -17.67 9.88
C SER A 101 26.57 -16.67 10.05
N GLY A 102 25.69 -16.58 9.06
CA GLY A 102 24.53 -15.72 9.18
C GLY A 102 23.75 -15.61 7.88
N GLU A 103 23.21 -14.43 7.65
CA GLU A 103 22.43 -14.09 6.48
C GLU A 103 23.03 -12.81 5.87
N ASP A 104 22.97 -12.65 4.54
CA ASP A 104 23.33 -11.38 3.92
C ASP A 104 22.35 -10.27 4.35
N ALA A 105 22.85 -9.04 4.47
CA ALA A 105 22.08 -7.88 4.91
C ALA A 105 20.82 -7.65 4.06
N THR A 106 20.87 -7.93 2.75
CA THR A 106 19.72 -7.78 1.86
C THR A 106 18.61 -8.78 2.20
N THR A 107 18.97 -10.03 2.45
CA THR A 107 18.00 -11.09 2.75
C THR A 107 17.45 -10.92 4.18
N PHE A 108 18.31 -10.54 5.13
CA PHE A 108 17.93 -10.21 6.50
C PHE A 108 16.86 -9.12 6.52
N THR A 109 17.14 -7.95 5.92
CA THR A 109 16.20 -6.83 5.89
C THR A 109 14.90 -7.19 5.16
N GLN A 110 14.98 -7.89 4.03
CA GLN A 110 13.80 -8.35 3.28
C GLN A 110 12.90 -9.27 4.12
N ARG A 111 13.48 -10.19 4.90
CA ARG A 111 12.71 -11.11 5.76
C ARG A 111 11.85 -10.34 6.76
N TYR A 112 12.43 -9.37 7.46
CA TYR A 112 11.69 -8.58 8.46
C TYR A 112 10.63 -7.69 7.81
N ARG A 113 10.89 -7.09 6.64
CA ARG A 113 9.87 -6.31 5.92
C ARG A 113 8.68 -7.15 5.49
N ARG A 114 8.90 -8.38 5.00
CA ARG A 114 7.82 -9.31 4.67
C ARG A 114 7.04 -9.76 5.90
N ASN A 115 7.73 -10.08 7.00
CA ASN A 115 7.08 -10.44 8.26
C ASN A 115 6.25 -9.28 8.83
N ALA A 116 6.78 -8.05 8.78
CA ALA A 116 6.09 -6.85 9.20
C ALA A 116 4.85 -6.56 8.32
N SER A 117 4.97 -6.72 7.01
CA SER A 117 3.84 -6.54 6.09
C SER A 117 2.71 -7.54 6.38
N ARG A 118 3.05 -8.80 6.67
CA ARG A 118 2.08 -9.82 7.10
C ARG A 118 1.48 -9.53 8.48
N TYR A 119 2.27 -8.99 9.40
CA TYR A 119 1.77 -8.58 10.70
C TYR A 119 0.72 -7.47 10.54
N VAL A 120 1.03 -6.44 9.75
CA VAL A 120 0.08 -5.37 9.42
C VAL A 120 -1.19 -5.95 8.80
N GLU A 121 -1.08 -6.79 7.77
CA GLU A 121 -2.24 -7.41 7.11
C GLU A 121 -3.10 -8.25 8.07
N SER A 122 -2.48 -9.06 8.93
CA SER A 122 -3.21 -9.85 9.93
C SER A 122 -3.94 -9.00 10.97
N ARG A 123 -3.47 -7.76 11.15
CA ARG A 123 -4.03 -6.81 12.09
C ARG A 123 -5.07 -5.94 11.41
N LEU A 124 -5.01 -5.68 10.11
CA LEU A 124 -6.03 -4.91 9.39
C LEU A 124 -7.39 -5.64 9.46
N ASP A 125 -8.47 -4.84 9.56
CA ASP A 125 -9.81 -5.35 9.80
C ASP A 125 -10.37 -6.11 8.59
N SER A 126 -11.08 -7.21 8.84
CA SER A 126 -11.90 -7.99 7.90
C SER A 126 -12.88 -7.20 7.02
N ARG A 127 -13.18 -5.93 7.38
CA ARG A 127 -13.99 -5.00 6.58
C ARG A 127 -13.24 -4.43 5.36
N MET A 128 -11.91 -4.48 5.36
CA MET A 128 -11.09 -4.15 4.19
C MET A 128 -10.91 -5.42 3.35
N ALA A 129 -11.09 -5.32 2.04
CA ALA A 129 -10.77 -6.42 1.14
C ALA A 129 -9.27 -6.75 1.27
N SER A 130 -8.92 -8.03 1.11
CA SER A 130 -7.54 -8.55 1.13
C SER A 130 -6.54 -7.64 0.43
N GLU A 131 -5.32 -7.59 0.94
CA GLU A 131 -4.18 -6.81 0.45
C GLU A 131 -4.52 -5.35 0.14
N ILE A 132 -3.94 -4.41 0.90
CA ILE A 132 -4.13 -2.98 0.60
C ILE A 132 -3.75 -2.68 -0.86
N SER A 133 -4.69 -2.10 -1.60
CA SER A 133 -4.48 -1.72 -2.99
C SER A 133 -3.43 -0.61 -3.11
N LEU A 134 -2.67 -0.65 -4.21
CA LEU A 134 -1.84 0.47 -4.62
C LEU A 134 -2.71 1.69 -4.94
N ASP A 135 -2.14 2.88 -4.80
CA ASP A 135 -2.69 4.11 -5.31
C ASP A 135 -2.60 4.17 -6.85
N ARG A 136 -3.05 5.28 -7.43
CA ARG A 136 -3.06 5.48 -8.89
C ARG A 136 -1.63 5.54 -9.46
N GLU A 137 -0.69 5.97 -8.65
CA GLU A 137 0.74 6.07 -8.95
C GLU A 137 1.46 4.72 -8.81
N GLY A 138 0.77 3.66 -8.39
CA GLY A 138 1.34 2.33 -8.20
C GLY A 138 2.16 2.18 -6.92
N ALA A 139 1.95 3.06 -5.93
CA ALA A 139 2.61 3.03 -4.64
C ALA A 139 1.62 2.65 -3.51
N TYR A 140 2.14 2.06 -2.44
CA TYR A 140 1.33 1.86 -1.24
C TYR A 140 1.11 3.19 -0.49
N PRO A 141 -0.07 3.38 0.12
CA PRO A 141 -0.36 4.54 0.97
C PRO A 141 0.72 4.75 2.02
N TYR A 142 1.15 6.00 2.22
CA TYR A 142 2.26 6.34 3.11
C TYR A 142 2.10 5.75 4.53
N ILE A 143 0.89 5.80 5.10
CA ILE A 143 0.64 5.27 6.44
C ILE A 143 0.89 3.76 6.51
N ILE A 144 0.55 3.00 5.48
CA ILE A 144 0.79 1.55 5.44
C ILE A 144 2.30 1.26 5.33
N LYS A 145 3.02 2.02 4.48
CA LYS A 145 4.47 1.92 4.36
C LYS A 145 5.16 2.21 5.69
N ARG A 146 4.76 3.29 6.36
CA ARG A 146 5.31 3.71 7.66
C ARG A 146 5.02 2.69 8.75
N THR A 147 3.79 2.21 8.87
CA THR A 147 3.43 1.18 9.86
C THR A 147 4.21 -0.10 9.64
N ALA A 148 4.34 -0.58 8.40
CA ALA A 148 5.16 -1.75 8.08
C ALA A 148 6.65 -1.53 8.40
N ALA A 149 7.20 -0.34 8.13
CA ALA A 149 8.58 0.00 8.47
C ALA A 149 8.81 0.06 9.99
N LEU A 150 7.91 0.67 10.77
CA LEU A 150 7.97 0.72 12.23
C LEU A 150 7.95 -0.68 12.85
N VAL A 151 7.06 -1.56 12.37
CA VAL A 151 7.00 -2.96 12.82
C VAL A 151 8.28 -3.71 12.44
N ALA A 152 8.82 -3.49 11.23
CA ALA A 152 10.08 -4.12 10.82
C ALA A 152 11.24 -3.72 11.72
N VAL A 153 11.41 -2.42 12.00
CA VAL A 153 12.44 -1.90 12.92
C VAL A 153 12.24 -2.46 14.33
N GLY A 154 11.00 -2.45 14.84
CA GLY A 154 10.69 -3.00 16.16
C GLY A 154 11.02 -4.48 16.30
N MET A 155 10.74 -5.28 15.25
CA MET A 155 11.08 -6.70 15.22
C MET A 155 12.59 -6.94 15.10
N MET A 156 13.32 -6.13 14.32
CA MET A 156 14.77 -6.23 14.20
C MET A 156 15.46 -5.92 15.53
N LEU A 157 15.10 -4.79 16.17
CA LEU A 157 15.70 -4.38 17.44
C LEU A 157 15.40 -5.38 18.58
N LYS A 158 14.20 -5.97 18.61
CA LYS A 158 13.84 -7.02 19.58
C LYS A 158 14.53 -8.35 19.35
N ALA A 159 15.03 -8.60 18.14
CA ALA A 159 15.82 -9.80 17.87
C ALA A 159 17.20 -9.72 18.54
N ASP A 160 17.79 -8.52 18.58
CA ASP A 160 19.08 -8.28 19.23
C ASP A 160 18.92 -8.11 20.75
N ASP A 161 17.99 -7.25 21.18
CA ASP A 161 17.67 -7.02 22.58
C ASP A 161 16.15 -7.01 22.81
N PRO A 162 15.58 -8.09 23.39
CA PRO A 162 14.16 -8.18 23.66
C PRO A 162 13.59 -7.09 24.57
N MET A 163 14.42 -6.43 25.38
CA MET A 163 14.02 -5.41 26.35
C MET A 163 14.29 -3.98 25.87
N ASN A 164 14.62 -3.81 24.58
CA ASN A 164 14.93 -2.51 24.01
C ASN A 164 13.72 -1.56 24.05
N GLU A 165 13.83 -0.47 24.81
CA GLU A 165 12.77 0.54 24.99
C GLU A 165 12.42 1.26 23.67
N VAL A 166 13.42 1.50 22.80
CA VAL A 166 13.21 2.15 21.49
C VAL A 166 12.36 1.25 20.59
N ALA A 167 12.61 -0.06 20.64
CA ALA A 167 11.79 -1.03 19.93
C ALA A 167 10.35 -1.10 20.49
N GLY A 168 10.19 -0.89 21.80
CA GLY A 168 8.89 -0.72 22.44
C GLY A 168 8.12 0.48 21.88
N ALA A 169 8.76 1.65 21.85
CA ALA A 169 8.16 2.89 21.36
C ALA A 169 7.72 2.81 19.88
N PHE A 170 8.54 2.21 19.01
CA PHE A 170 8.16 2.04 17.60
C PHE A 170 6.99 1.09 17.40
N MET A 171 6.91 0.02 18.20
CA MET A 171 5.77 -0.91 18.15
C MET A 171 4.49 -0.27 18.71
N GLU A 172 4.61 0.58 19.72
CA GLU A 172 3.49 1.35 20.27
C GLU A 172 2.93 2.34 19.23
N GLU A 173 3.79 3.11 18.55
CA GLU A 173 3.38 3.99 17.45
C GLU A 173 2.71 3.20 16.31
N ALA A 174 3.26 2.04 15.95
CA ALA A 174 2.66 1.18 14.94
C ALA A 174 1.26 0.66 15.35
N ASP A 175 1.08 0.26 16.61
CA ASP A 175 -0.21 -0.19 17.12
C ASP A 175 -1.23 0.97 17.22
N GLU A 176 -0.79 2.20 17.50
CA GLU A 176 -1.65 3.39 17.43
C GLU A 176 -2.18 3.60 16.01
N TYR A 177 -1.30 3.54 15.00
CA TYR A 177 -1.70 3.64 13.60
C TYR A 177 -2.62 2.51 13.15
N LEU A 178 -2.34 1.26 13.55
CA LEU A 178 -3.22 0.13 13.28
C LEU A 178 -4.58 0.29 13.95
N THR A 179 -4.62 0.86 15.17
CA THR A 179 -5.87 1.14 15.88
C THR A 179 -6.66 2.22 15.17
N GLY A 180 -6.01 3.33 14.78
CA GLY A 180 -6.63 4.41 14.00
C GLY A 180 -7.17 3.94 12.64
N LEU A 181 -6.46 3.03 11.97
CA LEU A 181 -6.92 2.43 10.71
C LEU A 181 -8.16 1.54 10.91
N LYS A 182 -8.26 0.82 12.03
CA LYS A 182 -9.43 -0.01 12.38
C LYS A 182 -10.64 0.81 12.79
N SER A 183 -10.41 1.85 13.60
CA SER A 183 -11.46 2.76 14.04
C SER A 183 -11.93 3.65 12.89
N GLY A 184 -11.16 3.78 11.80
CA GLY A 184 -11.46 4.68 10.69
C GLY A 184 -11.14 6.14 11.00
N ASP A 185 -10.42 6.42 12.10
CA ASP A 185 -9.85 7.74 12.39
C ASP A 185 -8.73 8.08 11.40
N ILE A 186 -7.99 7.05 10.97
CA ILE A 186 -7.03 7.14 9.88
C ILE A 186 -7.65 6.49 8.65
N GLN A 187 -7.68 7.23 7.55
CA GLN A 187 -8.28 6.78 6.29
C GLN A 187 -7.21 6.52 5.23
N VAL A 188 -7.42 5.45 4.47
CA VAL A 188 -6.61 5.15 3.30
C VAL A 188 -7.19 5.90 2.09
N PRO A 189 -6.38 6.49 1.19
CA PRO A 189 -6.89 7.23 0.04
C PRO A 189 -7.81 6.43 -0.90
N SER A 190 -7.65 5.11 -0.96
CA SER A 190 -8.50 4.21 -1.77
C SER A 190 -9.80 3.80 -1.08
N SER A 191 -10.04 4.25 0.16
CA SER A 191 -11.22 3.89 0.93
C SER A 191 -12.42 4.76 0.58
N VAL A 192 -13.59 4.14 0.40
CA VAL A 192 -14.84 4.84 0.15
C VAL A 192 -15.47 5.23 1.48
N THR A 193 -15.63 6.53 1.69
CA THR A 193 -16.14 7.16 2.92
C THR A 193 -17.52 7.77 2.66
N GLY A 194 -18.22 8.17 3.73
CA GLY A 194 -19.51 8.86 3.61
C GLY A 194 -19.45 10.18 2.81
N ASP A 195 -18.28 10.79 2.72
CA ASP A 195 -18.04 12.04 2.00
C ASP A 195 -17.60 11.83 0.55
N SER A 196 -17.28 10.59 0.16
CA SER A 196 -16.92 10.24 -1.22
C SER A 196 -17.93 10.68 -2.30
N PRO A 197 -19.26 10.76 -2.03
CA PRO A 197 -20.21 11.33 -2.98
C PRO A 197 -20.10 12.83 -3.22
N TYR A 198 -19.43 13.59 -2.33
CA TYR A 198 -19.16 15.02 -2.53
C TYR A 198 -17.98 15.27 -3.46
N GLY A 199 -17.10 14.27 -3.59
CA GLY A 199 -15.93 14.30 -4.45
C GLY A 199 -14.77 15.15 -3.95
N VAL A 200 -13.57 14.82 -4.40
CA VAL A 200 -12.35 15.58 -4.08
C VAL A 200 -11.79 16.20 -5.35
N ILE A 201 -11.69 17.53 -5.37
CA ILE A 201 -11.11 18.29 -6.50
C ILE A 201 -9.59 18.18 -6.47
N ARG A 202 -8.98 17.78 -7.60
CA ARG A 202 -7.53 17.76 -7.80
C ARG A 202 -7.14 18.57 -9.03
N ASP A 203 -6.03 19.29 -8.91
CA ASP A 203 -5.46 20.08 -10.00
C ASP A 203 -4.74 19.14 -10.98
N VAL A 204 -5.11 19.18 -12.27
CA VAL A 204 -4.37 18.50 -13.35
C VAL A 204 -3.43 19.49 -14.03
N THR A 205 -4.01 20.59 -14.51
CA THR A 205 -3.28 21.74 -15.04
C THR A 205 -3.89 22.99 -14.43
N TYR A 206 -3.13 23.73 -13.64
CA TYR A 206 -3.63 24.97 -13.03
C TYR A 206 -2.61 26.09 -13.16
N THR A 207 -3.08 27.23 -13.66
CA THR A 207 -2.29 28.45 -13.72
C THR A 207 -2.41 29.21 -12.40
N ALA A 208 -1.32 29.32 -11.64
CA ALA A 208 -1.32 29.94 -10.32
C ALA A 208 -1.93 31.35 -10.31
N GLY A 209 -2.82 31.62 -9.33
CA GLY A 209 -3.48 32.91 -9.17
C GLY A 209 -4.68 33.15 -10.07
N LYS A 210 -5.09 32.15 -10.87
CA LYS A 210 -6.29 32.19 -11.72
C LYS A 210 -7.52 31.62 -11.01
N VAL A 211 -8.69 31.88 -11.59
CA VAL A 211 -9.96 31.30 -11.12
C VAL A 211 -9.83 29.78 -11.08
N ARG A 212 -10.29 29.18 -9.98
CA ARG A 212 -10.29 27.73 -9.79
C ARG A 212 -11.64 27.28 -9.18
N PRO A 213 -12.04 26.02 -9.39
CA PRO A 213 -13.09 25.43 -8.59
C PRO A 213 -12.66 25.36 -7.12
N ILE A 214 -13.56 25.75 -6.23
CA ILE A 214 -13.29 25.83 -4.78
C ILE A 214 -14.11 24.83 -3.97
N GLN A 215 -15.30 24.48 -4.44
CA GLN A 215 -16.25 23.70 -3.67
C GLN A 215 -17.21 22.95 -4.60
N THR A 216 -17.59 21.74 -4.18
CA THR A 216 -18.68 20.96 -4.74
C THR A 216 -19.89 20.96 -3.80
N ARG A 217 -21.08 20.79 -4.36
CA ARG A 217 -22.34 20.64 -3.61
C ARG A 217 -23.20 19.57 -4.29
N GLY A 218 -24.11 18.97 -3.53
CA GLY A 218 -24.97 17.89 -4.01
C GLY A 218 -24.34 16.54 -3.70
N SER A 219 -24.75 15.49 -4.41
CA SER A 219 -24.23 14.14 -4.18
C SER A 219 -24.23 13.36 -5.48
N TYR A 220 -23.13 12.66 -5.78
CA TYR A 220 -23.01 11.86 -6.99
C TYR A 220 -23.92 10.63 -6.95
N LEU A 221 -24.79 10.48 -7.95
CA LEU A 221 -25.80 9.41 -8.04
C LEU A 221 -25.35 8.17 -8.84
N GLY A 222 -24.17 8.22 -9.47
CA GLY A 222 -23.58 7.09 -10.21
C GLY A 222 -22.88 6.08 -9.29
N THR A 223 -21.95 5.28 -9.82
CA THR A 223 -21.16 4.29 -9.04
C THR A 223 -19.76 4.81 -8.71
N TYR A 224 -18.91 4.95 -9.72
CA TYR A 224 -17.59 5.56 -9.64
C TYR A 224 -17.38 6.41 -10.88
N ASP A 225 -16.80 7.59 -10.74
CA ASP A 225 -16.39 8.40 -11.89
C ASP A 225 -15.18 9.27 -11.57
N LEU A 226 -14.44 9.60 -12.63
CA LEU A 226 -13.39 10.59 -12.60
C LEU A 226 -13.80 11.73 -13.53
N ILE A 227 -14.50 12.70 -12.96
CA ILE A 227 -15.09 13.82 -13.70
C ILE A 227 -13.98 14.76 -14.12
N LYS A 228 -13.97 15.17 -15.39
CA LYS A 228 -13.07 16.21 -15.90
C LYS A 228 -13.78 17.55 -15.93
N VAL A 229 -13.15 18.59 -15.42
CA VAL A 229 -13.60 19.98 -15.52
C VAL A 229 -12.52 20.78 -16.23
N LYS A 230 -12.86 21.51 -17.29
CA LYS A 230 -11.90 22.30 -18.08
C LYS A 230 -12.43 23.69 -18.37
N ILE A 231 -11.58 24.71 -18.26
CA ILE A 231 -11.88 26.05 -18.80
C ILE A 231 -11.74 26.01 -20.33
N ILE A 232 -12.79 26.44 -21.03
CA ILE A 232 -12.78 26.56 -22.49
C ILE A 232 -12.29 27.96 -22.86
N ASP A 233 -13.05 28.99 -22.48
CA ASP A 233 -12.70 30.38 -22.76
C ASP A 233 -12.13 31.06 -21.51
N ALA A 234 -10.95 31.67 -21.67
CA ALA A 234 -10.35 32.52 -20.64
C ALA A 234 -11.16 33.81 -20.48
N GLY A 235 -11.18 34.38 -19.27
CA GLY A 235 -11.93 35.59 -18.98
C GLY A 235 -12.16 35.79 -17.49
N ALA A 236 -12.76 36.91 -17.10
CA ALA A 236 -13.23 37.09 -15.72
C ALA A 236 -14.51 36.27 -15.49
N ILE A 237 -14.91 36.09 -14.22
CA ILE A 237 -16.24 35.56 -13.90
C ILE A 237 -17.30 36.40 -14.61
N GLY A 238 -18.26 35.75 -15.25
CA GLY A 238 -19.28 36.33 -16.14
C GLY A 238 -18.90 36.34 -17.62
N THR A 239 -17.64 36.03 -17.97
CA THR A 239 -17.17 35.96 -19.37
C THR A 239 -16.46 34.65 -19.70
N SER A 240 -15.66 34.10 -18.78
CA SER A 240 -15.03 32.80 -18.95
C SER A 240 -16.05 31.67 -19.01
N THR A 241 -15.76 30.62 -19.78
CA THR A 241 -16.63 29.44 -19.91
C THR A 241 -15.93 28.16 -19.47
N TYR A 242 -16.70 27.18 -18.99
CA TYR A 242 -16.19 25.88 -18.59
C TYR A 242 -16.98 24.75 -19.24
N SER A 243 -16.40 23.55 -19.21
CA SER A 243 -17.05 22.32 -19.66
C SER A 243 -16.72 21.18 -18.72
N VAL A 244 -17.61 20.19 -18.70
CA VAL A 244 -17.52 19.03 -17.81
C VAL A 244 -17.72 17.76 -18.62
N TRP A 245 -16.89 16.75 -18.35
CA TRP A 245 -17.00 15.43 -18.95
C TRP A 245 -17.08 14.35 -17.88
N GLU A 246 -18.01 13.42 -18.06
CA GLU A 246 -18.20 12.22 -17.26
C GLU A 246 -17.69 10.97 -18.01
N LYS A 247 -17.65 9.84 -17.33
CA LYS A 247 -17.34 8.55 -17.98
C LYS A 247 -18.38 8.17 -19.04
N SER A 248 -17.92 7.42 -20.03
CA SER A 248 -18.77 6.67 -20.94
C SER A 248 -18.83 5.19 -20.52
N SER A 249 -19.49 4.36 -21.34
CA SER A 249 -19.45 2.90 -21.16
C SER A 249 -18.09 2.28 -21.49
N THR A 250 -17.20 3.01 -22.18
CA THR A 250 -15.93 2.48 -22.72
C THR A 250 -14.70 3.21 -22.23
N ASP A 251 -14.85 4.44 -21.74
CA ASP A 251 -13.72 5.31 -21.40
C ASP A 251 -14.08 6.34 -20.32
N LEU A 252 -13.10 6.83 -19.56
CA LEU A 252 -13.25 7.90 -18.57
C LEU A 252 -13.14 9.28 -19.23
N LYS A 253 -13.72 10.32 -18.62
CA LYS A 253 -13.60 11.72 -19.09
C LYS A 253 -14.02 11.94 -20.56
N ALA A 254 -14.96 11.14 -21.06
CA ALA A 254 -15.26 11.05 -22.49
C ALA A 254 -16.57 11.74 -22.89
N THR A 255 -17.62 11.61 -22.07
CA THR A 255 -18.96 12.12 -22.39
C THR A 255 -19.09 13.55 -21.88
N GLN A 256 -19.23 14.53 -22.76
CA GLN A 256 -19.45 15.91 -22.37
C GLN A 256 -20.88 16.11 -21.84
N VAL A 257 -21.01 16.63 -20.62
CA VAL A 257 -22.31 16.91 -19.96
C VAL A 257 -22.60 18.38 -19.80
N VAL A 258 -21.55 19.21 -19.72
CA VAL A 258 -21.65 20.67 -19.74
C VAL A 258 -20.77 21.19 -20.85
N THR A 259 -21.33 22.04 -21.70
CA THR A 259 -20.66 22.57 -22.90
C THR A 259 -20.61 24.08 -22.84
N ALA A 260 -19.39 24.60 -22.68
CA ALA A 260 -19.03 26.02 -22.66
C ALA A 260 -20.01 26.90 -21.85
N GLU A 261 -20.36 26.48 -20.64
CA GLU A 261 -21.22 27.27 -19.76
C GLU A 261 -20.44 28.43 -19.14
N THR A 262 -21.02 29.63 -19.12
CA THR A 262 -20.38 30.80 -18.52
C THR A 262 -20.26 30.66 -17.01
N ILE A 263 -19.07 30.88 -16.46
CA ILE A 263 -18.83 30.89 -15.02
C ILE A 263 -19.52 32.11 -14.41
N ASN A 264 -20.46 31.92 -13.49
CA ASN A 264 -21.26 33.00 -12.88
C ASN A 264 -20.94 33.25 -11.39
N GLY A 265 -20.07 32.44 -10.78
CA GLY A 265 -19.65 32.57 -9.37
C GLY A 265 -20.60 31.94 -8.34
N ASP A 266 -21.76 31.45 -8.77
CA ASP A 266 -22.65 30.61 -7.99
C ASP A 266 -22.31 29.11 -8.20
N TYR A 267 -23.05 28.23 -7.53
CA TYR A 267 -23.03 26.80 -7.80
C TYR A 267 -23.68 26.51 -9.15
N GLN A 268 -22.92 25.88 -10.04
CA GLN A 268 -23.35 25.55 -11.39
C GLN A 268 -23.24 24.05 -11.65
N GLN A 269 -23.87 23.59 -12.73
CA GLN A 269 -23.97 22.17 -13.02
C GLN A 269 -22.58 21.54 -13.19
N CYS A 270 -22.38 20.39 -12.55
CA CYS A 270 -21.24 19.50 -12.78
C CYS A 270 -21.75 18.20 -13.44
N ALA A 271 -21.51 17.04 -12.84
CA ALA A 271 -21.94 15.74 -13.34
C ALA A 271 -22.67 14.92 -12.27
N GLY A 272 -23.59 14.05 -12.72
CA GLY A 272 -24.22 13.04 -11.87
C GLY A 272 -24.94 13.55 -10.60
N GLY A 273 -25.47 14.78 -10.62
CA GLY A 273 -26.16 15.41 -9.47
C GLY A 273 -25.27 16.30 -8.60
N LEU A 274 -23.99 16.46 -8.97
CA LEU A 274 -23.10 17.43 -8.35
C LEU A 274 -23.19 18.79 -9.03
N GLU A 275 -22.93 19.81 -8.23
CA GLU A 275 -22.71 21.19 -8.63
C GLU A 275 -21.31 21.63 -8.20
N ILE A 276 -20.74 22.57 -8.93
CA ILE A 276 -19.40 23.11 -8.69
C ILE A 276 -19.45 24.63 -8.63
N ARG A 277 -18.62 25.22 -7.77
CA ARG A 277 -18.46 26.66 -7.65
C ARG A 277 -17.02 27.07 -7.95
N PHE A 278 -16.88 28.13 -8.75
CA PHE A 278 -15.60 28.73 -9.08
C PHE A 278 -15.40 30.04 -8.33
N ALA A 279 -14.16 30.32 -7.94
CA ALA A 279 -13.78 31.61 -7.37
C ALA A 279 -12.34 31.99 -7.73
N GLY A 280 -12.06 33.28 -7.68
CA GLY A 280 -10.71 33.85 -7.78
C GLY A 280 -10.37 34.65 -6.53
N ALA A 281 -9.13 35.15 -6.45
CA ALA A 281 -8.68 35.95 -5.32
C ALA A 281 -9.35 37.32 -5.22
N THR A 282 -9.82 37.86 -6.35
CA THR A 282 -10.52 39.15 -6.46
C THR A 282 -11.63 39.06 -7.51
N ASP A 283 -12.56 40.01 -7.52
CA ASP A 283 -13.62 40.10 -8.53
C ASP A 283 -13.09 40.26 -9.97
N SER A 284 -11.84 40.75 -10.11
CA SER A 284 -11.16 40.90 -11.40
C SER A 284 -10.30 39.70 -11.83
N THR A 285 -10.22 38.65 -11.00
CA THR A 285 -9.40 37.49 -11.33
C THR A 285 -9.93 36.79 -12.57
N THR A 286 -9.04 36.49 -13.52
CA THR A 286 -9.38 35.79 -14.75
C THR A 286 -9.12 34.29 -14.65
N ALA A 287 -9.96 33.48 -15.29
CA ALA A 287 -9.68 32.07 -15.58
C ALA A 287 -8.66 31.98 -16.72
N ALA A 288 -7.81 30.95 -16.70
CA ALA A 288 -6.92 30.63 -17.82
C ALA A 288 -7.53 29.50 -18.65
N ALA A 289 -7.50 29.66 -19.98
CA ALA A 289 -7.99 28.64 -20.89
C ALA A 289 -7.14 27.37 -20.78
N ASN A 290 -7.79 26.21 -20.87
CA ASN A 290 -7.18 24.89 -20.72
C ASN A 290 -6.70 24.52 -19.32
N ASP A 291 -6.92 25.35 -18.30
CA ASP A 291 -6.83 24.86 -16.93
C ASP A 291 -7.84 23.71 -16.74
N GLU A 292 -7.38 22.62 -16.11
CA GLU A 292 -8.07 21.35 -15.99
C GLU A 292 -7.98 20.83 -14.56
N TRP A 293 -9.11 20.33 -14.09
CA TRP A 293 -9.27 19.65 -12.82
C TRP A 293 -9.92 18.30 -13.02
N GLU A 294 -9.67 17.42 -12.08
CA GLU A 294 -10.40 16.17 -11.95
C GLU A 294 -11.08 16.07 -10.60
N ILE A 295 -12.24 15.42 -10.59
CA ILE A 295 -13.01 15.17 -9.37
C ILE A 295 -13.28 13.68 -9.31
N GLU A 296 -12.67 13.03 -8.33
CA GLU A 296 -12.90 11.61 -8.04
C GLU A 296 -14.11 11.48 -7.13
N VAL A 297 -15.11 10.68 -7.56
CA VAL A 297 -16.40 10.53 -6.88
C VAL A 297 -16.82 9.06 -6.82
N TYR A 298 -17.49 8.73 -5.72
CA TYR A 298 -18.18 7.44 -5.54
C TYR A 298 -19.66 7.69 -5.25
N GLY A 299 -20.52 6.80 -5.71
CA GLY A 299 -21.96 6.91 -5.58
C GLY A 299 -22.46 6.95 -4.15
N THR A 300 -23.56 7.67 -3.91
CA THR A 300 -24.26 7.63 -2.60
C THR A 300 -24.74 6.23 -2.21
N GLY A 301 -24.91 5.34 -3.18
CA GLY A 301 -25.33 3.94 -2.97
C GLY A 301 -24.16 2.97 -2.81
N GLU A 302 -22.92 3.43 -2.91
CA GLU A 302 -21.74 2.57 -2.71
C GLU A 302 -21.56 2.24 -1.23
N ASP A 303 -21.07 1.03 -0.96
CA ASP A 303 -20.78 0.61 0.41
C ASP A 303 -19.65 1.44 1.00
N VAL A 304 -19.94 2.16 2.08
CA VAL A 304 -18.94 2.86 2.88
C VAL A 304 -18.11 1.84 3.66
N ARG A 305 -16.80 1.76 3.36
CA ARG A 305 -15.90 0.74 3.93
C ARG A 305 -15.07 1.25 5.10
N THR A 306 -15.02 2.56 5.30
CA THR A 306 -14.28 3.23 6.38
C THR A 306 -15.21 4.20 7.11
N SER A 307 -15.67 3.81 8.29
CA SER A 307 -16.48 4.67 9.17
C SER A 307 -16.17 4.35 10.63
N ASN A 308 -16.00 5.39 11.44
CA ASN A 308 -15.88 5.31 12.91
C ASN A 308 -17.23 5.02 13.57
N ILE A 309 -18.32 5.37 12.90
CA ILE A 309 -19.68 4.98 13.25
C ILE A 309 -19.96 3.74 12.42
N GLY A 310 -19.87 2.56 13.02
CA GLY A 310 -20.20 1.31 12.34
C GLY A 310 -21.58 1.43 11.69
N ASN A 311 -21.63 1.41 10.36
CA ASN A 311 -22.89 1.30 9.67
C ASN A 311 -23.48 -0.07 10.03
N ILE A 312 -24.59 -0.07 10.76
CA ILE A 312 -25.35 -1.31 11.02
C ILE A 312 -26.02 -1.67 9.69
N ASN A 313 -25.32 -2.43 8.86
CA ASN A 313 -25.91 -3.09 7.71
C ASN A 313 -26.84 -4.19 8.23
N LEU A 314 -28.13 -3.88 8.35
CA LEU A 314 -29.18 -4.87 8.56
C LEU A 314 -29.32 -5.73 7.30
N THR A 315 -28.43 -6.71 7.12
CA THR A 315 -28.63 -7.76 6.12
C THR A 315 -29.61 -8.80 6.66
N ARG A 316 -30.91 -8.52 6.50
CA ARG A 316 -31.95 -9.55 6.49
C ARG A 316 -32.64 -9.56 5.13
N GLY A 317 -32.19 -10.49 4.28
CA GLY A 317 -32.91 -10.94 3.08
C GLY A 317 -32.61 -10.15 1.82
N ALA A 318 -31.72 -10.69 0.99
CA ALA A 318 -31.51 -10.27 -0.38
C ALA A 318 -32.83 -10.28 -1.16
N TRP A 319 -33.34 -9.10 -1.53
CA TRP A 319 -34.27 -8.98 -2.66
C TRP A 319 -33.45 -9.09 -3.95
N HIS A 320 -33.09 -10.32 -4.32
CA HIS A 320 -32.82 -10.62 -5.72
C HIS A 320 -34.13 -10.42 -6.49
N ILE A 321 -34.31 -9.24 -7.09
CA ILE A 321 -35.25 -9.09 -8.21
C ILE A 321 -34.58 -9.77 -9.41
N GLY A 322 -34.59 -11.09 -9.40
CA GLY A 322 -34.29 -11.88 -10.59
C GLY A 322 -35.26 -11.44 -11.68
N LYS A 323 -34.74 -11.13 -12.87
CA LYS A 323 -35.51 -10.84 -14.08
C LYS A 323 -36.61 -11.89 -14.27
N ARG A 324 -37.83 -11.61 -13.80
CA ARG A 324 -39.01 -12.39 -14.14
C ARG A 324 -39.67 -11.72 -15.32
N SER A 325 -39.40 -12.28 -16.51
CA SER A 325 -40.33 -12.18 -17.63
C SER A 325 -41.67 -12.74 -17.14
N VAL A 326 -42.70 -11.90 -17.07
CA VAL A 326 -44.08 -12.34 -16.82
C VAL A 326 -44.90 -11.95 -18.02
N LYS A 327 -45.07 -12.92 -18.93
CA LYS A 327 -46.02 -12.84 -20.03
C LYS A 327 -47.41 -13.15 -19.45
N GLY A 328 -48.16 -12.10 -19.12
CA GLY A 328 -49.57 -12.18 -18.74
C GLY A 328 -49.84 -12.65 -17.30
N GLY A 329 -50.50 -11.80 -16.52
CA GLY A 329 -51.15 -12.19 -15.26
C GLY A 329 -50.70 -11.38 -14.04
N TYR A 330 -51.63 -10.57 -13.54
CA TYR A 330 -51.68 -9.80 -12.29
C TYR A 330 -50.53 -9.95 -11.28
N VAL A 331 -49.95 -8.81 -10.86
CA VAL A 331 -49.09 -8.71 -9.68
C VAL A 331 -49.94 -8.34 -8.46
N ARG A 332 -49.80 -9.07 -7.35
CA ARG A 332 -50.40 -8.68 -6.06
C ARG A 332 -49.46 -7.71 -5.34
N VAL A 333 -49.93 -6.51 -5.05
CA VAL A 333 -49.29 -5.59 -4.10
C VAL A 333 -50.25 -5.43 -2.92
N GLY A 334 -49.95 -6.13 -1.83
CA GLY A 334 -50.83 -6.15 -0.64
C GLY A 334 -52.25 -6.68 -0.93
N HIS A 335 -53.26 -6.09 -0.29
CA HIS A 335 -54.66 -6.54 -0.35
C HIS A 335 -55.48 -6.01 -1.54
N ARG A 336 -54.88 -5.33 -2.52
CA ARG A 336 -55.59 -4.92 -3.74
C ARG A 336 -54.92 -5.48 -4.98
N LYS A 337 -55.75 -6.00 -5.89
CA LYS A 337 -55.34 -6.36 -7.26
C LYS A 337 -55.54 -5.14 -8.14
N MET A 338 -54.48 -4.65 -8.76
CA MET A 338 -54.58 -3.69 -9.87
C MET A 338 -54.38 -4.43 -11.19
N ARG A 339 -55.23 -4.10 -12.16
CA ARG A 339 -55.15 -4.58 -13.54
C ARG A 339 -54.39 -3.50 -14.32
N PHE A 340 -53.35 -3.90 -15.05
CA PHE A 340 -52.82 -3.11 -16.17
C PHE A 340 -53.74 -3.29 -17.36
#